data_AF-A0A1Q6M344-F1
#
_entry.id   AF-A0A1Q6M344-F1
#
_cell.length_a   1.000
_cell.length_b   1.000
_cell.length_c   1.000
_cell.angle_alpha   90.00
_cell.angle_beta   90.00
_cell.angle_gamma   90.00
#
_symmetry.space_group_name_H-M   'P 1'
#
loop_
_entity.id
_entity.type
_entity.pdbx_description
1 polymer ?
#
loop_
_entity_poly.entity_id
_entity_poly.type
_entity_poly.pdbx_seq_one_letter_code
_entity_poly.pdbx_strand_id
1 'polypeptide(L)'
;MGDSFVTIIAIFLAAILMFVFPLMSISERTDDVSQLSVQTATTEFVDNVRTTGKLTLDDYDKYVQTITSTGNSFEISMQAQILDENPGVKTTQAETTKIGENVYYNLYTSQLENKLSDSSTKNRITFKEGDRFSVTVKNTNTTIAQIIRNFLYRIAGNDTYQIAAQHGGIVTVNGTK
;
A
#
# COMPACT_ATOMS: atom_id res chain seq x y z
N MET A 1 -16.86 40.46 38.71
CA MET A 1 -15.72 39.52 38.80
C MET A 1 -15.88 38.27 37.93
N GLY A 2 -17.10 37.78 37.64
CA GLY A 2 -17.28 36.65 36.68
C GLY A 2 -16.98 37.00 35.21
N ASP A 3 -17.26 38.24 34.80
CA ASP A 3 -17.12 38.69 33.41
C ASP A 3 -15.66 38.75 32.93
N SER A 4 -14.74 39.22 33.79
CA SER A 4 -13.30 39.22 33.50
C SER A 4 -12.73 37.81 33.36
N PHE A 5 -13.23 36.84 34.13
CA PHE A 5 -12.79 35.44 34.06
C PHE A 5 -13.25 34.76 32.77
N VAL A 6 -14.51 34.97 32.36
CA VAL A 6 -15.04 34.48 31.07
C VAL A 6 -14.27 35.11 29.91
N THR A 7 -13.97 36.40 29.98
CA THR A 7 -13.18 37.09 28.94
C THR A 7 -11.77 36.53 28.81
N ILE A 8 -11.09 36.25 29.94
CA ILE A 8 -9.76 35.61 29.93
C ILE A 8 -9.83 34.22 29.28
N ILE A 9 -10.81 33.39 29.65
CA ILE A 9 -11.01 32.06 29.05
C ILE A 9 -11.28 32.18 27.54
N ALA A 10 -12.11 33.14 27.12
CA ALA A 10 -12.43 33.36 25.72
C ALA A 10 -11.19 33.73 24.89
N ILE A 11 -10.30 34.58 25.41
CA ILE A 11 -9.04 34.93 24.75
C ILE A 11 -8.11 33.70 24.64
N PHE A 12 -7.98 32.91 25.71
CA PHE A 12 -7.19 31.69 25.68
C PHE A 12 -7.73 30.67 24.68
N LEU A 13 -9.06 30.49 24.62
CA LEU A 13 -9.70 29.59 23.69
C LEU A 13 -9.54 30.08 22.23
N ALA A 14 -9.68 31.38 21.98
CA ALA A 14 -9.42 31.98 20.67
C ALA A 14 -7.95 31.80 20.24
N ALA A 15 -6.99 31.99 21.15
CA ALA A 15 -5.59 31.76 20.87
C ALA A 15 -5.31 30.30 20.50
N ILE A 16 -5.87 29.33 21.23
CA ILE A 16 -5.73 27.90 20.91
C ILE A 16 -6.32 27.60 19.53
N LEU A 17 -7.54 28.08 19.24
CA LEU A 17 -8.18 27.87 17.93
C LEU A 17 -7.34 28.44 16.78
N MET A 18 -6.71 29.60 16.96
CA MET A 18 -5.81 30.19 15.97
C MET A 18 -4.58 29.33 15.66
N PHE A 19 -4.13 28.46 16.57
CA PHE A 19 -3.03 27.52 16.31
C PHE A 19 -3.53 26.18 15.77
N VAL A 20 -4.69 25.71 16.21
CA VAL A 20 -5.24 24.41 15.80
C VAL A 20 -5.63 24.38 14.32
N PHE A 21 -6.25 25.45 13.79
CA PHE A 21 -6.66 25.46 12.37
C PHE A 21 -5.47 25.43 11.40
N PRO A 22 -4.42 26.27 11.56
CA PRO A 22 -3.22 26.16 10.73
C PRO A 22 -2.52 24.82 10.87
N LEU A 23 -2.43 24.28 12.09
CA LEU A 23 -1.83 22.97 12.34
C LEU A 23 -2.60 21.86 11.62
N MET A 24 -3.94 21.90 11.66
CA MET A 24 -4.80 20.95 10.95
C MET A 24 -4.55 21.02 9.44
N SER A 25 -4.60 22.22 8.85
CA SER A 25 -4.42 22.40 7.41
C SER A 25 -3.04 21.95 6.92
N ILE A 26 -1.98 22.25 7.66
CA ILE A 26 -0.62 21.79 7.32
C ILE A 26 -0.49 20.28 7.47
N SER A 27 -1.09 19.70 8.51
CA SER A 27 -1.06 18.26 8.73
C SER A 27 -1.81 17.51 7.64
N GLU A 28 -2.99 17.99 7.21
CA GLU A 28 -3.73 17.41 6.09
C GLU A 28 -2.94 17.47 4.79
N ARG A 29 -2.31 18.61 4.50
CA ARG A 29 -1.44 18.72 3.32
C ARG A 29 -0.24 17.79 3.39
N THR A 30 0.33 17.58 4.57
CA THR A 30 1.45 16.65 4.77
C THR A 30 1.01 15.20 4.56
N ASP A 31 -0.18 14.84 5.04
CA ASP A 31 -0.79 13.54 4.80
C ASP A 31 -1.08 13.31 3.32
N ASP A 32 -1.67 14.29 2.63
CA ASP A 32 -2.00 14.21 1.21
C ASP A 32 -0.74 14.01 0.35
N VAL A 33 0.34 14.76 0.65
CA VAL A 33 1.63 14.61 -0.04
C VAL A 33 2.22 13.23 0.22
N SER A 34 2.15 12.75 1.46
CA SER A 34 2.62 11.40 1.82
C SER A 34 1.83 10.32 1.09
N GLN A 35 0.51 10.45 1.05
CA GLN A 35 -0.38 9.51 0.36
C GLN A 35 -0.11 9.48 -1.14
N LEU A 36 0.01 10.65 -1.77
CA LEU A 36 0.34 10.76 -3.19
C LEU A 36 1.70 10.13 -3.49
N SER A 37 2.71 10.41 -2.67
CA SER A 37 4.05 9.82 -2.84
C SER A 37 4.01 8.29 -2.75
N VAL A 38 3.26 7.73 -1.81
CA VAL A 38 3.10 6.27 -1.67
C VAL A 38 2.32 5.69 -2.85
N GLN A 39 1.30 6.39 -3.33
CA GLN A 39 0.53 5.98 -4.50
C GLN A 39 1.39 5.94 -5.75
N THR A 40 2.14 7.01 -6.02
CA THR A 40 3.08 7.08 -7.14
C THR A 40 4.13 5.98 -7.05
N ALA A 41 4.79 5.82 -5.89
CA ALA A 41 5.80 4.77 -5.71
C ALA A 41 5.22 3.35 -5.90
N THR A 42 3.97 3.12 -5.46
CA THR A 42 3.30 1.81 -5.61
C THR A 42 2.95 1.54 -7.07
N THR A 43 2.46 2.55 -7.78
CA THR A 43 2.18 2.45 -9.22
C THR A 43 3.46 2.21 -10.01
N GLU A 44 4.53 2.98 -9.78
CA GLU A 44 5.81 2.80 -10.45
C GLU A 44 6.42 1.42 -10.19
N PHE A 45 6.34 0.93 -8.94
CA PHE A 45 6.81 -0.40 -8.58
C PHE A 45 6.04 -1.50 -9.33
N VAL A 46 4.71 -1.45 -9.32
CA VAL A 46 3.88 -2.43 -10.03
C VAL A 46 4.09 -2.34 -11.54
N ASP A 47 4.16 -1.14 -12.11
CA ASP A 47 4.37 -0.96 -13.55
C ASP A 47 5.77 -1.41 -13.97
N ASN A 48 6.80 -1.22 -13.14
CA ASN A 48 8.12 -1.81 -13.39
C ASN A 48 8.05 -3.34 -13.45
N VAL A 49 7.40 -3.99 -12.48
CA VAL A 49 7.20 -5.45 -12.48
C VAL A 49 6.40 -5.91 -13.72
N ARG A 50 5.38 -5.16 -14.13
CA ARG A 50 4.54 -5.49 -15.29
C ARG A 50 5.28 -5.34 -16.63
N THR A 51 6.07 -4.28 -16.78
CA THR A 51 6.77 -3.92 -18.02
C THR A 51 8.08 -4.68 -18.19
N THR A 52 8.70 -5.13 -17.11
CA THR A 52 9.94 -5.93 -17.15
C THR A 52 9.68 -7.42 -16.98
N GLY A 53 8.50 -7.80 -16.46
CA GLY A 53 8.16 -9.17 -16.12
C GLY A 53 9.03 -9.74 -15.00
N LYS A 54 9.67 -8.90 -14.18
CA LYS A 54 10.51 -9.35 -13.06
C LYS A 54 10.32 -8.49 -11.83
N LEU A 55 10.29 -9.13 -10.67
CA LEU A 55 10.42 -8.50 -9.36
C LEU A 55 11.84 -8.72 -8.87
N THR A 56 12.57 -7.65 -8.56
CA THR A 56 13.92 -7.72 -8.00
C THR A 56 13.96 -7.23 -6.56
N LEU A 57 14.93 -7.70 -5.78
CA LEU A 57 15.14 -7.23 -4.41
C LEU A 57 15.45 -5.72 -4.40
N ASP A 58 16.31 -5.26 -5.31
CA ASP A 58 16.69 -3.84 -5.40
C ASP A 58 15.48 -2.93 -5.66
N ASP A 59 14.57 -3.34 -6.56
CA ASP A 59 13.34 -2.58 -6.83
C ASP A 59 12.41 -2.56 -5.62
N TYR A 60 12.29 -3.69 -4.91
CA TYR A 60 11.50 -3.79 -3.68
C TYR A 60 12.10 -2.94 -2.55
N ASP A 61 13.40 -3.03 -2.29
CA ASP A 61 14.10 -2.27 -1.26
C ASP A 61 14.01 -0.76 -1.53
N LYS A 62 14.19 -0.35 -2.78
CA LYS A 62 14.00 1.05 -3.20
C LYS A 62 12.56 1.50 -2.98
N TYR A 63 11.58 0.65 -3.29
CA TYR A 63 10.17 0.94 -3.05
C TYR A 63 9.87 1.11 -1.55
N VAL A 64 10.30 0.16 -0.71
CA VAL A 64 10.17 0.23 0.75
C VAL A 64 10.84 1.49 1.28
N GLN A 65 12.07 1.78 0.87
CA GLN A 65 12.79 2.99 1.29
C GLN A 65 12.03 4.27 0.91
N THR A 66 11.46 4.32 -0.30
CA THR A 66 10.70 5.47 -0.79
C THR A 66 9.44 5.70 0.05
N ILE A 67 8.65 4.65 0.33
CA ILE A 67 7.43 4.83 1.13
C ILE A 67 7.78 5.17 2.59
N THR A 68 8.80 4.54 3.18
CA THR A 68 9.17 4.79 4.58
C THR A 68 9.80 6.18 4.77
N SER A 69 10.38 6.77 3.71
CA SER A 69 10.92 8.15 3.73
C SER A 69 9.85 9.23 3.96
N THR A 70 8.57 8.90 3.78
CA THR A 70 7.45 9.82 4.08
C THR A 70 7.24 10.02 5.59
N GLY A 71 7.99 9.33 6.45
CA GLY A 71 7.89 9.44 7.91
C GLY A 71 6.72 8.65 8.51
N ASN A 72 6.02 7.86 7.70
CA ASN A 72 4.93 6.98 8.10
C ASN A 72 5.34 5.51 8.01
N SER A 73 4.70 4.66 8.82
CA SER A 73 4.88 3.22 8.79
C SER A 73 3.79 2.60 7.94
N PHE A 74 4.17 1.63 7.11
CA PHE A 74 3.25 1.00 6.19
C PHE A 74 3.31 -0.53 6.30
N GLU A 75 2.16 -1.16 6.14
CA GLU A 75 2.04 -2.58 5.91
C GLU A 75 1.84 -2.82 4.41
N ILE A 76 2.73 -3.61 3.81
CA ILE A 76 2.74 -3.92 2.38
C ILE A 76 2.16 -5.31 2.17
N SER A 77 1.09 -5.41 1.40
CA SER A 77 0.48 -6.66 0.96
C SER A 77 0.68 -6.83 -0.54
N MET A 78 1.49 -7.81 -0.95
CA MET A 78 1.74 -8.15 -2.34
C MET A 78 1.03 -9.45 -2.71
N GLN A 79 0.46 -9.50 -3.91
CA GLN A 79 -0.14 -10.69 -4.48
C GLN A 79 0.28 -10.84 -5.93
N ALA A 80 0.82 -12.01 -6.27
CA ALA A 80 1.06 -12.40 -7.66
C ALA A 80 0.14 -13.57 -8.02
N GLN A 81 -0.59 -13.48 -9.12
CA GLN A 81 -1.39 -14.57 -9.67
C GLN A 81 -0.68 -15.06 -10.93
N ILE A 82 -0.10 -16.27 -10.86
CA ILE A 82 0.66 -16.84 -11.97
C ILE A 82 -0.25 -17.76 -12.77
N LEU A 83 -0.22 -17.60 -14.10
CA LEU A 83 -0.97 -18.41 -15.04
C LEU A 83 -0.40 -19.83 -15.12
N ASP A 84 -1.23 -20.83 -14.84
CA ASP A 84 -0.90 -22.24 -15.05
C ASP A 84 -1.28 -22.67 -16.47
N GLU A 85 -0.26 -22.82 -17.33
CA GLU A 85 -0.40 -23.30 -18.71
C GLU A 85 -0.22 -24.82 -18.83
N ASN A 86 -0.11 -25.58 -17.73
CA ASN A 86 0.27 -26.99 -17.79
C ASN A 86 -0.97 -27.92 -17.72
N PRO A 87 -1.56 -28.37 -18.85
CA PRO A 87 -2.70 -29.31 -18.87
C PRO A 87 -2.35 -30.74 -18.39
N GLY A 88 -1.12 -30.99 -17.94
CA GLY A 88 -0.62 -32.32 -17.55
C GLY A 88 -0.92 -32.77 -16.11
N VAL A 89 -1.46 -31.90 -15.25
CA VAL A 89 -1.88 -32.27 -13.87
C VAL A 89 -3.42 -32.22 -13.75
N LYS A 90 -4.13 -32.50 -14.85
CA LYS A 90 -5.60 -32.47 -14.97
C LYS A 90 -6.31 -33.72 -14.46
N THR A 91 -5.73 -34.54 -13.58
CA THR A 91 -6.36 -35.83 -13.20
C THR A 91 -7.01 -35.86 -11.82
N THR A 92 -6.91 -34.82 -10.99
CA THR A 92 -7.32 -34.98 -9.59
C THR A 92 -7.92 -33.75 -8.92
N GLN A 93 -8.84 -33.05 -9.59
CA GLN A 93 -10.09 -32.58 -8.99
C GLN A 93 -10.92 -31.72 -9.96
N ALA A 94 -12.16 -32.16 -10.13
CA ALA A 94 -13.35 -31.41 -10.57
C ALA A 94 -13.40 -30.83 -11.99
N GLU A 95 -14.28 -31.46 -12.78
CA GLU A 95 -15.04 -30.91 -13.91
C GLU A 95 -14.31 -30.76 -15.26
N THR A 96 -14.21 -31.91 -15.93
CA THR A 96 -13.94 -32.11 -17.36
C THR A 96 -15.02 -31.53 -18.28
N THR A 97 -15.30 -30.23 -18.27
CA THR A 97 -16.29 -29.63 -19.21
C THR A 97 -16.06 -28.17 -19.61
N LYS A 98 -14.88 -27.56 -19.43
CA LYS A 98 -14.59 -26.23 -20.03
C LYS A 98 -13.15 -26.11 -20.53
N ILE A 99 -12.96 -26.33 -21.83
CA ILE A 99 -11.71 -26.03 -22.53
C ILE A 99 -11.58 -24.50 -22.63
N GLY A 100 -10.58 -23.92 -21.96
CA GLY A 100 -10.24 -22.49 -22.09
C GLY A 100 -10.17 -21.66 -20.80
N GLU A 101 -10.30 -22.25 -19.61
CA GLU A 101 -10.06 -21.50 -18.36
C GLU A 101 -8.57 -21.44 -18.00
N ASN A 102 -8.05 -20.20 -17.96
CA ASN A 102 -6.75 -19.85 -17.42
C ASN A 102 -6.80 -20.02 -15.88
N VAL A 103 -6.20 -21.09 -15.36
CA VAL A 103 -6.13 -21.32 -13.91
C VAL A 103 -4.96 -20.51 -13.36
N TYR A 104 -5.21 -19.70 -12.34
CA TYR A 104 -4.17 -18.93 -11.66
C TYR A 104 -3.89 -19.51 -10.28
N TYR A 105 -2.62 -19.63 -9.89
CA TYR A 105 -2.26 -19.82 -8.49
C TYR A 105 -1.78 -18.51 -7.87
N ASN A 106 -2.23 -18.23 -6.64
CA ASN A 106 -1.90 -17.01 -5.92
C ASN A 106 -0.63 -17.22 -5.07
N LEU A 107 0.34 -16.33 -5.21
CA LEU A 107 1.47 -16.14 -4.31
C LEU A 107 1.24 -14.88 -3.49
N TYR A 108 1.38 -14.99 -2.17
CA TYR A 108 1.24 -13.86 -1.24
C TYR A 108 2.60 -13.33 -0.79
N THR A 109 2.62 -12.16 -0.14
CA THR A 109 3.83 -11.44 0.32
C THR A 109 4.91 -12.36 0.90
N SER A 110 4.56 -13.22 1.86
CA SER A 110 5.53 -14.10 2.53
C SER A 110 6.18 -15.12 1.58
N GLN A 111 5.45 -15.60 0.58
CA GLN A 111 5.97 -16.53 -0.43
C GLN A 111 6.84 -15.81 -1.46
N LEU A 112 6.51 -14.56 -1.79
CA LEU A 112 7.32 -13.70 -2.66
C LEU A 112 8.63 -13.31 -1.96
N GLU A 113 8.57 -12.85 -0.72
CA GLU A 113 9.74 -12.48 0.09
C GLU A 113 10.69 -13.67 0.31
N ASN A 114 10.15 -14.85 0.62
CA ASN A 114 10.95 -16.07 0.77
C ASN A 114 11.66 -16.45 -0.54
N LYS A 115 10.98 -16.30 -1.69
CA LYS A 115 11.58 -16.56 -3.01
C LYS A 115 12.59 -15.49 -3.42
N LEU A 116 12.39 -14.25 -2.98
CA LEU A 116 13.28 -13.13 -3.26
C LEU A 116 14.56 -13.17 -2.40
N SER A 117 14.44 -13.71 -1.18
CA SER A 117 15.55 -13.89 -0.24
C SER A 117 16.33 -15.19 -0.45
N ASP A 118 15.78 -16.14 -1.21
CA ASP A 118 16.47 -17.37 -1.56
C ASP A 118 17.60 -17.09 -2.57
N SER A 119 18.83 -17.43 -2.19
CA SER A 119 20.03 -17.28 -3.03
C SER A 119 19.92 -18.05 -4.36
N SER A 120 19.05 -19.05 -4.45
CA SER A 120 18.80 -19.83 -5.68
C SER A 120 18.18 -19.02 -6.81
N THR A 121 17.44 -17.95 -6.49
CA THR A 121 16.71 -17.14 -7.48
C THR A 121 17.51 -15.94 -7.97
N LYS A 122 18.75 -15.74 -7.52
CA LYS A 122 19.56 -14.53 -7.81
C LYS A 122 18.81 -13.23 -7.48
N ASN A 123 18.06 -13.22 -6.37
CA ASN A 123 17.32 -12.06 -5.87
C ASN A 123 16.26 -11.53 -6.87
N ARG A 124 15.70 -12.40 -7.72
CA ARG A 124 14.67 -12.01 -8.70
C ARG A 124 13.60 -13.09 -8.89
N ILE A 125 12.37 -12.65 -9.10
CA ILE A 125 11.25 -13.51 -9.50
C ILE A 125 10.82 -13.08 -10.90
N THR A 126 10.86 -14.00 -11.86
CA THR A 126 10.40 -13.76 -13.23
C THR A 126 8.94 -14.19 -13.38
N PHE A 127 8.13 -13.32 -13.95
CA PHE A 127 6.74 -13.53 -14.34
C PHE A 127 6.64 -13.76 -15.84
N LYS A 128 5.58 -14.44 -16.26
CA LYS A 128 5.22 -14.60 -17.67
C LYS A 128 4.18 -13.56 -18.08
N GLU A 129 4.10 -13.33 -19.38
CA GLU A 129 3.03 -12.55 -19.97
C GLU A 129 1.68 -13.20 -19.63
N GLY A 130 0.75 -12.42 -19.08
CA GLY A 130 -0.55 -12.91 -18.59
C GLY A 130 -0.64 -13.11 -17.08
N ASP A 131 0.48 -13.11 -16.34
CA ASP A 131 0.47 -13.11 -14.88
C ASP A 131 -0.09 -11.78 -14.35
N ARG A 132 -0.67 -11.78 -13.15
CA ARG A 132 -1.19 -10.57 -12.49
C ARG A 132 -0.37 -10.25 -11.26
N PHE A 133 -0.06 -8.97 -11.07
CA PHE A 133 0.63 -8.50 -9.88
C PHE A 133 -0.15 -7.35 -9.26
N SER A 134 -0.40 -7.41 -7.95
CA SER A 134 -1.06 -6.35 -7.20
C SER A 134 -0.36 -6.09 -5.87
N VAL A 135 -0.37 -4.83 -5.48
CA VAL A 135 0.23 -4.34 -4.24
C VAL A 135 -0.77 -3.42 -3.56
N THR A 136 -0.98 -3.66 -2.27
CA THR A 136 -1.81 -2.84 -1.39
C THR A 136 -0.97 -2.38 -0.22
N VAL A 137 -1.02 -1.09 0.08
CA VAL A 137 -0.27 -0.46 1.16
C VAL A 137 -1.26 0.18 2.13
N LYS A 138 -1.13 -0.16 3.41
CA LYS A 138 -1.92 0.41 4.49
C LYS A 138 -1.03 1.18 5.43
N ASN A 139 -1.42 2.39 5.82
CA ASN A 139 -0.71 3.11 6.86
C ASN A 139 -1.07 2.52 8.23
N THR A 140 -0.07 2.17 9.03
CA THR A 140 -0.25 1.61 10.38
C THR A 140 -0.12 2.67 11.47
N ASN A 141 0.36 3.87 11.14
CA ASN A 141 0.51 4.98 12.07
C ASN A 141 -0.71 5.90 12.04
N THR A 142 -0.99 6.54 13.19
CA THR A 142 -1.93 7.64 13.28
C THR A 142 -1.24 8.98 13.00
N THR A 143 -1.68 9.68 11.96
CA THR A 143 -1.12 10.99 11.59
C THR A 143 -1.62 12.12 12.50
N ILE A 144 -0.96 13.28 12.52
CA ILE A 144 -1.42 14.43 13.32
C ILE A 144 -2.81 14.89 12.88
N ALA A 145 -3.10 14.90 11.57
CA ALA A 145 -4.43 15.24 11.09
C ALA A 145 -5.46 14.20 11.54
N GLN A 146 -5.11 12.91 11.56
CA GLN A 146 -5.95 11.88 12.15
C GLN A 146 -6.12 12.05 13.66
N ILE A 147 -5.10 12.47 14.43
CA ILE A 147 -5.24 12.75 15.86
C ILE A 147 -6.18 13.93 16.10
N ILE A 148 -6.05 15.02 15.34
CA ILE A 148 -6.93 16.19 15.46
C ILE A 148 -8.35 15.84 15.02
N ARG A 149 -8.52 15.15 13.88
CA ARG A 149 -9.82 14.64 13.43
C ARG A 149 -10.41 13.67 14.44
N ASN A 150 -9.64 12.72 14.94
CA ASN A 150 -10.09 11.79 15.98
C ASN A 150 -10.36 12.52 17.29
N PHE A 151 -9.71 13.61 17.65
CA PHE A 151 -10.07 14.40 18.82
C PHE A 151 -11.41 15.12 18.62
N LEU A 152 -11.64 15.71 17.44
CA LEU A 152 -12.91 16.35 17.08
C LEU A 152 -14.05 15.34 16.88
N TYR A 153 -13.75 14.16 16.34
CA TYR A 153 -14.70 13.10 15.96
C TYR A 153 -14.75 11.92 16.94
N ARG A 154 -13.90 11.80 17.98
CA ARG A 154 -14.06 10.79 19.06
C ARG A 154 -15.33 10.99 19.87
N ILE A 155 -16.02 12.12 19.69
CA ILE A 155 -17.40 12.30 20.13
C ILE A 155 -18.37 11.37 19.35
N ALA A 156 -17.98 10.85 18.17
CA ALA A 156 -18.78 10.03 17.26
C ALA A 156 -18.20 8.64 16.92
N GLY A 157 -16.92 8.37 17.20
CA GLY A 157 -16.30 7.02 17.17
C GLY A 157 -15.90 6.47 15.78
N ASN A 158 -14.63 6.07 15.61
CA ASN A 158 -14.16 4.78 15.04
C ASN A 158 -12.62 4.79 14.85
N ASP A 159 -11.97 3.63 14.95
CA ASP A 159 -10.57 3.44 14.58
C ASP A 159 -10.43 3.37 13.05
N THR A 160 -9.67 4.28 12.46
CA THR A 160 -9.57 4.44 11.00
C THR A 160 -8.19 4.04 10.51
N TYR A 161 -8.03 2.78 10.10
CA TYR A 161 -6.93 2.39 9.22
C TYR A 161 -7.18 3.00 7.84
N GLN A 162 -6.27 3.86 7.36
CA GLN A 162 -6.37 4.44 6.02
C GLN A 162 -5.50 3.64 5.04
N ILE A 163 -6.14 3.18 3.96
CA ILE A 163 -5.43 2.57 2.81
C ILE A 163 -4.64 3.70 2.14
N ALA A 164 -3.31 3.57 2.14
CA ALA A 164 -2.42 4.59 1.59
C ALA A 164 -2.36 4.49 0.05
N ALA A 165 -2.29 3.27 -0.49
CA ALA A 165 -2.30 3.04 -1.93
C ALA A 165 -2.73 1.60 -2.27
N GLN A 166 -3.31 1.43 -3.45
CA GLN A 166 -3.51 0.12 -4.06
C GLN A 166 -3.29 0.23 -5.56
N HIS A 167 -2.48 -0.66 -6.12
CA HIS A 167 -2.28 -0.73 -7.57
C HIS A 167 -2.09 -2.18 -8.00
N GLY A 168 -2.55 -2.52 -9.20
CA GLY A 168 -2.40 -3.86 -9.74
C GLY A 168 -2.60 -3.88 -11.25
N GLY A 169 -2.04 -4.88 -11.91
CA GLY A 169 -2.20 -5.05 -13.33
C GLY A 169 -1.62 -6.35 -13.87
N ILE A 170 -1.85 -6.56 -15.16
CA ILE A 170 -1.38 -7.73 -15.90
C ILE A 170 0.05 -7.46 -16.41
N VAL A 171 0.92 -8.45 -16.27
CA VAL A 171 2.29 -8.46 -16.81
C VAL A 171 2.21 -8.61 -18.33
N THR A 172 2.83 -7.68 -19.06
CA THR A 172 2.72 -7.59 -20.53
C THR A 172 3.92 -8.17 -21.28
N VAL A 173 4.96 -8.60 -20.56
CA VAL A 173 6.16 -9.20 -21.17
C VAL A 173 6.61 -10.42 -20.38
N ASN A 174 7.27 -11.35 -21.06
CA ASN A 174 7.95 -12.45 -20.40
C ASN A 174 9.25 -11.96 -19.75
N GLY A 175 9.37 -12.13 -18.43
CA GLY A 175 10.58 -11.83 -17.68
C GLY A 175 11.74 -12.69 -18.15
N THR A 176 12.85 -12.05 -18.52
CA THR A 176 14.10 -12.74 -18.87
C THR A 176 14.92 -13.06 -17.62
N LYS A 177 15.58 -14.22 -17.60
CA LYS A 177 16.38 -14.72 -16.48
C LYS A 177 17.62 -13.88 -16.18
#